data_AF-A0A0L0DCD5-F1
#
_entry.id   AF-A0A0L0DCD5-F1
#
_cell.length_a   1.000
_cell.length_b   1.000
_cell.length_c   1.000
_cell.angle_alpha   90.00
_cell.angle_beta   90.00
_cell.angle_gamma   90.00
#
_symmetry.space_group_name_H-M   'P 1'
#
loop_
_entity.id
_entity.type
_entity.pdbx_description
1 polymer ?
#
loop_
_entity_poly.entity_id
_entity_poly.type
_entity_poly.pdbx_seq_one_letter_code
_entity_poly.pdbx_strand_id
1 'polypeptide(L)'
;MAAGEMVAFPGGLDVSNELPWAVLVAGEHHSIVGEGGTMGAHVSLAYIGRAYTTLRKLLPRDRIVVIAQAKETMAWLNKAASTGLPLFSPSMDEARSASRWAEREADMAEAVEMLMAEGGANYDGQDVNPQTVLNVLRGLEGGRSVLFAIYSHGWSHYVMEKDDPALSTLLATTPCDLCGDVHMPELTYNHEHSSTLTREFYAHMPYASPDDEAYGAVSHSHMPHALKYLYFQQLFETYAALIADRPNRPIVALYNFCGSGGMTKFLSRESYRRYHGVSTWPLYGMTSSGEMESSIVGLFPIWFELLDAAAREAALATTTLADLFKAVEATYLERNPELVWQEEIISTPCISCLQFQGKTRFKRLCSQCYVQYSEDPSRFDMRALRARAHGAGQVDRASDEVSSIAYNQQIHQVVANPTVADCSLDALFVP
;
A
#
# COMPACT_ATOMS: atom_id res chain seq x y z
N MET A 1 -0.31 43.82 2.82
CA MET A 1 -0.41 42.51 2.17
C MET A 1 -1.82 42.43 1.61
N ALA A 2 -1.97 42.30 0.29
CA ALA A 2 -3.28 42.31 -0.36
C ALA A 2 -3.88 40.90 -0.36
N ALA A 3 -5.17 40.79 -0.04
CA ALA A 3 -5.93 39.58 -0.31
C ALA A 3 -6.13 39.47 -1.83
N GLY A 4 -5.84 38.30 -2.41
CA GLY A 4 -6.11 38.04 -3.82
C GLY A 4 -7.61 37.78 -4.03
N GLU A 5 -8.23 38.54 -4.94
CA GLU A 5 -9.61 38.30 -5.35
C GLU A 5 -9.69 37.01 -6.19
N MET A 6 -10.52 36.06 -5.76
CA MET A 6 -10.91 34.95 -6.63
C MET A 6 -11.93 35.43 -7.66
N VAL A 7 -11.58 35.33 -8.94
CA VAL A 7 -12.48 35.63 -10.05
C VAL A 7 -13.54 34.52 -10.17
N ALA A 8 -14.80 34.86 -9.92
CA ALA A 8 -15.91 33.93 -10.10
C ALA A 8 -16.29 33.81 -11.59
N PHE A 9 -16.30 32.58 -12.12
CA PHE A 9 -16.85 32.28 -13.45
C PHE A 9 -18.34 31.95 -13.35
N PRO A 10 -19.24 32.68 -14.02
CA PRO A 10 -20.67 32.43 -13.94
C PRO A 10 -21.13 31.36 -14.96
N GLY A 11 -21.71 30.26 -14.47
CA GLY A 11 -22.61 29.42 -15.29
C GLY A 11 -22.03 28.16 -15.93
N GLY A 12 -20.86 27.68 -15.51
CA GLY A 12 -20.43 26.31 -15.79
C GLY A 12 -20.93 25.33 -14.72
N LEU A 13 -21.13 24.05 -15.08
CA LEU A 13 -21.01 22.98 -14.10
C LEU A 13 -19.63 23.09 -13.45
N ASP A 14 -19.56 23.03 -12.12
CA ASP A 14 -18.28 23.09 -11.42
C ASP A 14 -17.56 21.74 -11.51
N VAL A 15 -17.00 21.47 -12.70
CA VAL A 15 -16.25 20.26 -13.03
C VAL A 15 -15.06 20.05 -12.08
N SER A 16 -14.58 21.11 -11.42
CA SER A 16 -13.53 20.99 -10.42
C SER A 16 -13.96 20.12 -9.24
N ASN A 17 -15.24 20.14 -8.87
CA ASN A 17 -15.80 19.40 -7.73
C ASN A 17 -16.02 17.90 -7.99
N GLU A 18 -15.92 17.46 -9.25
CA GLU A 18 -16.03 16.04 -9.61
C GLU A 18 -14.67 15.34 -9.67
N LEU A 19 -13.57 16.07 -9.86
CA LEU A 19 -12.22 15.50 -9.91
C LEU A 19 -11.89 14.65 -8.66
N PRO A 20 -11.27 13.48 -8.82
CA PRO A 20 -10.96 12.58 -7.72
C PRO A 20 -9.86 13.16 -6.82
N TRP A 21 -9.81 12.68 -5.58
CA TRP A 21 -8.73 12.98 -4.66
C TRP A 21 -7.66 11.90 -4.69
N ALA A 22 -6.39 12.29 -4.60
CA ALA A 22 -5.29 11.38 -4.29
C ALA A 22 -4.57 11.81 -3.01
N VAL A 23 -4.30 10.87 -2.11
CA VAL A 23 -3.53 11.08 -0.87
C VAL A 23 -2.37 10.11 -0.86
N LEU A 24 -1.15 10.65 -0.90
CA LEU A 24 0.11 9.90 -0.95
C LEU A 24 0.86 10.04 0.37
N VAL A 25 1.28 8.93 0.97
CA VAL A 25 1.93 8.92 2.29
C VAL A 25 3.28 8.18 2.25
N ALA A 26 4.35 8.86 2.67
CA ALA A 26 5.66 8.27 2.93
C ALA A 26 5.83 8.08 4.46
N GLY A 27 5.70 6.86 4.94
CA GLY A 27 5.65 6.55 6.38
C GLY A 27 7.01 6.28 7.04
N GLU A 28 8.12 6.28 6.31
CA GLU A 28 9.46 5.97 6.83
C GLU A 28 10.22 7.23 7.25
N HIS A 29 10.88 7.20 8.42
CA HIS A 29 11.73 8.29 8.90
C HIS A 29 13.20 7.97 8.67
N HIS A 30 13.95 8.87 8.00
CA HIS A 30 15.39 8.72 7.82
C HIS A 30 16.17 8.44 9.15
N SER A 31 15.77 9.05 10.28
CA SER A 31 16.44 8.89 11.58
C SER A 31 16.27 7.50 12.20
N ILE A 32 15.10 6.85 12.00
CA ILE A 32 14.86 5.47 12.46
C ILE A 32 15.77 4.49 11.68
N VAL A 33 16.12 4.81 10.43
CA VAL A 33 17.04 4.00 9.63
C VAL A 33 18.52 4.35 9.89
N GLY A 34 18.80 5.54 10.43
CA GLY A 34 20.14 6.05 10.70
C GLY A 34 20.89 5.36 11.84
N GLU A 35 20.19 4.77 12.81
CA GLU A 35 20.82 4.01 13.91
C GLU A 35 21.20 2.57 13.52
N GLY A 36 20.64 2.03 12.42
CA GLY A 36 20.75 0.62 12.04
C GLY A 36 21.75 0.27 10.92
N GLY A 37 22.25 1.25 10.16
CA GLY A 37 23.28 1.04 9.13
C GLY A 37 22.84 0.26 7.87
N THR A 38 21.53 0.13 7.61
CA THR A 38 20.95 -0.63 6.48
C THR A 38 20.18 0.24 5.47
N MET A 39 20.47 1.54 5.44
CA MET A 39 19.72 2.57 4.69
C MET A 39 19.72 2.47 3.15
N GLY A 40 20.58 1.64 2.55
CA GLY A 40 20.91 1.78 1.13
C GLY A 40 19.78 1.56 0.12
N ALA A 41 18.72 0.82 0.48
CA ALA A 41 17.72 0.33 -0.48
C ALA A 41 16.32 0.93 -0.34
N HIS A 42 15.81 1.13 0.88
CA HIS A 42 14.42 1.50 1.14
C HIS A 42 14.28 2.92 1.69
N VAL A 43 13.67 3.80 0.90
CA VAL A 43 13.10 5.07 1.38
C VAL A 43 11.81 5.34 0.61
N SER A 44 10.68 5.22 1.29
CA SER A 44 9.30 5.42 0.80
C SER A 44 9.12 6.69 -0.04
N LEU A 45 9.81 7.78 0.33
CA LEU A 45 9.77 9.07 -0.38
C LEU A 45 10.05 8.96 -1.89
N ALA A 46 11.00 8.12 -2.32
CA ALA A 46 11.34 7.98 -3.75
C ALA A 46 10.17 7.37 -4.54
N TYR A 47 9.47 6.39 -3.97
CA TYR A 47 8.28 5.80 -4.56
C TYR A 47 7.10 6.77 -4.58
N ILE A 48 6.95 7.58 -3.52
CA ILE A 48 5.93 8.63 -3.44
C ILE A 48 6.17 9.75 -4.45
N GLY A 49 7.41 10.20 -4.67
CA GLY A 49 7.73 11.20 -5.68
C GLY A 49 7.46 10.73 -7.12
N ARG A 50 7.73 9.45 -7.42
CA ARG A 50 7.41 8.84 -8.71
C ARG A 50 5.90 8.65 -8.90
N ALA A 51 5.18 8.20 -7.87
CA ALA A 51 3.72 8.10 -7.87
C ALA A 51 3.05 9.48 -8.05
N TYR A 52 3.57 10.50 -7.37
CA TYR A 52 3.16 11.90 -7.53
C TYR A 52 3.35 12.36 -8.97
N THR A 53 4.53 12.11 -9.56
CA THR A 53 4.87 12.48 -10.94
C THR A 53 3.94 11.80 -11.96
N THR A 54 3.53 10.56 -11.71
CA THR A 54 2.51 9.87 -12.51
C THR A 54 1.14 10.55 -12.36
N LEU A 55 0.67 10.73 -11.12
CA LEU A 55 -0.65 11.30 -10.84
C LEU A 55 -0.77 12.75 -11.32
N ARG A 56 0.29 13.55 -11.31
CA ARG A 56 0.29 14.93 -11.81
C ARG A 56 0.04 15.05 -13.33
N LYS A 57 0.18 13.96 -14.09
CA LYS A 57 -0.23 13.89 -15.51
C LYS A 57 -1.74 13.71 -15.67
N LEU A 58 -2.43 13.25 -14.62
CA LEU A 58 -3.86 12.95 -14.60
C LEU A 58 -4.67 14.00 -13.82
N LEU A 59 -4.14 14.43 -12.69
CA LEU A 59 -4.82 15.27 -11.70
C LEU A 59 -4.05 16.58 -11.46
N PRO A 60 -4.75 17.71 -11.26
CA PRO A 60 -4.11 18.97 -10.89
C PRO A 60 -3.49 18.91 -9.48
N ARG A 61 -2.55 19.83 -9.22
CA ARG A 61 -1.74 19.87 -7.96
C ARG A 61 -2.59 19.86 -6.69
N ASP A 62 -3.70 20.57 -6.72
CA ASP A 62 -4.64 20.79 -5.61
C ASP A 62 -5.52 19.56 -5.32
N ARG A 63 -5.60 18.58 -6.23
CA ARG A 63 -6.28 17.29 -6.03
C ARG A 63 -5.36 16.16 -5.56
N ILE A 64 -4.07 16.43 -5.35
CA ILE A 64 -3.09 15.47 -4.81
C ILE A 64 -2.51 16.01 -3.50
N VAL A 65 -2.80 15.36 -2.38
CA VAL A 65 -2.21 15.65 -1.07
C VAL A 65 -1.03 14.72 -0.82
N VAL A 66 0.15 15.28 -0.53
CA VAL A 66 1.35 14.51 -0.19
C VAL A 66 1.74 14.74 1.26
N ILE A 67 1.82 13.65 2.03
CA ILE A 67 2.23 13.60 3.43
C ILE A 67 3.57 12.87 3.49
N ALA A 68 4.69 13.60 3.44
CA ALA A 68 6.01 13.01 3.27
C ALA A 68 7.13 13.95 3.77
N GLN A 69 8.20 13.38 4.32
CA GLN A 69 9.39 14.11 4.80
C GLN A 69 10.28 14.66 3.67
N ALA A 70 9.70 15.31 2.65
CA ALA A 70 10.41 15.61 1.40
C ALA A 70 11.60 16.56 1.61
N LYS A 71 11.36 17.73 2.22
CA LYS A 71 12.39 18.75 2.48
C LYS A 71 13.38 18.27 3.53
N GLU A 72 12.88 17.62 4.58
CA GLU A 72 13.72 17.08 5.65
C GLU A 72 14.68 15.98 5.12
N THR A 73 14.17 15.03 4.34
CA THR A 73 14.98 13.94 3.77
C THR A 73 16.00 14.46 2.76
N MET A 74 15.64 15.42 1.90
CA MET A 74 16.60 16.02 0.96
C MET A 74 17.69 16.80 1.68
N ALA A 75 17.36 17.58 2.71
CA ALA A 75 18.35 18.30 3.52
C ALA A 75 19.28 17.34 4.26
N TRP A 76 18.75 16.23 4.78
CA TRP A 76 19.54 15.17 5.41
C TRP A 76 20.46 14.45 4.41
N LEU A 77 19.94 14.06 3.24
CA LEU A 77 20.72 13.39 2.18
C LEU A 77 21.86 14.28 1.68
N ASN A 78 21.60 15.56 1.45
CA ASN A 78 22.61 16.52 1.01
C ASN A 78 23.74 16.69 2.06
N LYS A 79 23.38 16.70 3.35
CA LYS A 79 24.36 16.68 4.45
C LYS A 79 25.15 15.36 4.50
N ALA A 80 24.50 14.22 4.32
CA ALA A 80 25.16 12.92 4.31
C ALA A 80 26.11 12.76 3.11
N ALA A 81 25.71 13.26 1.94
CA ALA A 81 26.54 13.31 0.73
C ALA A 81 27.77 14.22 0.88
N SER A 82 27.63 15.36 1.57
CA SER A 82 28.75 16.30 1.78
C SER A 82 29.71 15.88 2.90
N THR A 83 29.27 15.10 3.88
CA THR A 83 30.07 14.73 5.06
C THR A 83 30.47 13.26 5.13
N GLY A 84 29.82 12.39 4.36
CA GLY A 84 29.94 10.93 4.50
C GLY A 84 29.32 10.36 5.79
N LEU A 85 28.59 11.16 6.57
CA LEU A 85 28.05 10.78 7.87
C LEU A 85 26.51 10.87 7.92
N PRO A 86 25.81 9.86 8.48
CA PRO A 86 26.34 8.64 9.09
C PRO A 86 27.00 7.72 8.06
N LEU A 87 27.85 6.78 8.51
CA LEU A 87 28.50 5.85 7.58
C LEU A 87 27.44 4.95 6.93
N PHE A 88 27.44 4.88 5.59
CA PHE A 88 26.52 4.06 4.79
C PHE A 88 26.62 2.56 5.13
N SER A 89 27.78 2.12 5.60
CA SER A 89 28.04 0.79 6.17
C SER A 89 29.19 0.88 7.17
N PRO A 90 29.21 0.08 8.26
CA PRO A 90 30.35 -0.01 9.17
C PRO A 90 31.69 -0.41 8.52
N SER A 91 31.67 -0.94 7.29
CA SER A 91 32.86 -1.32 6.52
C SER A 91 33.35 -0.25 5.52
N MET A 92 32.71 0.93 5.48
CA MET A 92 33.09 2.03 4.59
C MET A 92 33.78 3.16 5.37
N ASP A 93 34.78 3.78 4.73
CA ASP A 93 35.32 5.07 5.16
C ASP A 93 34.37 6.22 4.78
N GLU A 94 34.58 7.41 5.37
CA GLU A 94 33.74 8.60 5.13
C GLU A 94 33.71 9.00 3.64
N ALA A 95 34.80 8.83 2.89
CA ALA A 95 34.85 9.21 1.47
C ALA A 95 34.00 8.28 0.58
N ARG A 96 34.07 6.96 0.81
CA ARG A 96 33.20 5.98 0.16
C ARG A 96 31.74 6.16 0.56
N SER A 97 31.50 6.44 1.85
CA SER A 97 30.17 6.75 2.38
C SER A 97 29.58 8.00 1.70
N ALA A 98 30.34 9.09 1.61
CA ALA A 98 29.96 10.32 0.91
C ALA A 98 29.59 10.07 -0.56
N SER A 99 30.37 9.27 -1.28
CA SER A 99 30.05 8.87 -2.67
C SER A 99 28.72 8.11 -2.76
N ARG A 100 28.45 7.15 -1.85
CA ARG A 100 27.18 6.41 -1.82
C ARG A 100 26.00 7.27 -1.43
N TRP A 101 26.19 8.24 -0.54
CA TRP A 101 25.16 9.22 -0.22
C TRP A 101 24.91 10.20 -1.38
N ALA A 102 25.94 10.59 -2.13
CA ALA A 102 25.77 11.43 -3.33
C ALA A 102 25.01 10.69 -4.44
N GLU A 103 25.30 9.40 -4.68
CA GLU A 103 24.51 8.54 -5.55
C GLU A 103 23.03 8.50 -5.09
N ARG A 104 22.80 8.29 -3.78
CA ARG A 104 21.45 8.19 -3.22
C ARG A 104 20.69 9.52 -3.18
N GLU A 105 21.40 10.64 -3.03
CA GLU A 105 20.83 11.99 -3.09
C GLU A 105 20.40 12.33 -4.51
N ALA A 106 21.19 11.97 -5.52
CA ALA A 106 20.82 12.11 -6.94
C ALA A 106 19.60 11.24 -7.31
N ASP A 107 19.59 9.95 -6.93
CA ASP A 107 18.44 9.05 -7.12
C ASP A 107 17.14 9.62 -6.52
N MET A 108 17.25 10.19 -5.32
CA MET A 108 16.11 10.79 -4.62
C MET A 108 15.69 12.10 -5.29
N ALA A 109 16.64 12.98 -5.62
CA ALA A 109 16.39 14.26 -6.28
C ALA A 109 15.64 14.08 -7.61
N GLU A 110 16.04 13.11 -8.44
CA GLU A 110 15.31 12.72 -9.64
C GLU A 110 13.89 12.22 -9.28
N ALA A 111 13.79 11.30 -8.32
CA ALA A 111 12.51 10.71 -7.94
C ALA A 111 11.50 11.72 -7.37
N VAL A 112 11.95 12.83 -6.76
CA VAL A 112 11.09 13.89 -6.21
C VAL A 112 11.10 15.22 -6.99
N GLU A 113 11.75 15.28 -8.16
CA GLU A 113 11.99 16.54 -8.89
C GLU A 113 10.71 17.37 -9.06
N MET A 114 9.67 16.76 -9.64
CA MET A 114 8.37 17.43 -9.87
C MET A 114 7.68 17.85 -8.56
N LEU A 115 7.76 17.03 -7.51
CA LEU A 115 7.19 17.34 -6.21
C LEU A 115 7.87 18.57 -5.60
N MET A 116 9.20 18.64 -5.67
CA MET A 116 9.98 19.75 -5.13
C MET A 116 9.82 21.03 -5.96
N ALA A 117 9.75 20.92 -7.29
CA ALA A 117 9.47 22.04 -8.19
C ALA A 117 8.10 22.69 -7.93
N GLU A 118 7.10 21.89 -7.49
CA GLU A 118 5.76 22.37 -7.13
C GLU A 118 5.59 22.68 -5.62
N GLY A 119 6.70 22.99 -4.93
CA GLY A 119 6.72 23.49 -3.54
C GLY A 119 6.93 22.42 -2.46
N GLY A 120 7.05 21.15 -2.84
CA GLY A 120 7.24 20.00 -1.96
C GLY A 120 5.94 19.35 -1.49
N ALA A 121 6.06 18.50 -0.46
CA ALA A 121 4.92 17.88 0.20
C ALA A 121 3.98 18.92 0.84
N ASN A 122 2.70 18.56 0.95
CA ASN A 122 1.70 19.38 1.64
C ASN A 122 1.91 19.37 3.16
N TYR A 123 2.39 18.23 3.68
CA TYR A 123 2.77 18.01 5.07
C TYR A 123 4.16 17.36 5.10
N ASP A 124 5.07 17.94 5.89
CA ASP A 124 6.50 17.63 5.94
C ASP A 124 6.97 17.77 7.40
N GLY A 125 8.16 17.25 7.74
CA GLY A 125 8.61 17.24 9.14
C GLY A 125 7.58 16.61 10.09
N GLN A 126 7.37 17.24 11.26
CA GLN A 126 6.50 16.71 12.33
C GLN A 126 5.04 16.47 11.91
N ASP A 127 4.57 17.10 10.85
CA ASP A 127 3.23 16.89 10.31
C ASP A 127 3.08 15.51 9.62
N VAL A 128 4.18 14.80 9.35
CA VAL A 128 4.15 13.42 8.82
C VAL A 128 3.91 12.44 9.98
N ASN A 129 2.67 12.41 10.46
CA ASN A 129 2.21 11.62 11.60
C ASN A 129 0.81 11.00 11.31
N PRO A 130 0.34 10.02 12.12
CA PRO A 130 -0.95 9.36 11.90
C PRO A 130 -2.15 10.31 11.92
N GLN A 131 -2.19 11.29 12.83
CA GLN A 131 -3.30 12.23 12.95
C GLN A 131 -3.48 13.07 11.67
N THR A 132 -2.39 13.52 11.05
CA THR A 132 -2.45 14.26 9.78
C THR A 132 -3.08 13.41 8.68
N VAL A 133 -2.75 12.11 8.60
CA VAL A 133 -3.36 11.20 7.60
C VAL A 133 -4.87 11.09 7.82
N LEU A 134 -5.30 10.90 9.08
CA LEU A 134 -6.72 10.80 9.44
C LEU A 134 -7.46 12.11 9.16
N ASN A 135 -6.88 13.25 9.56
CA ASN A 135 -7.46 14.59 9.33
C ASN A 135 -7.58 14.93 7.84
N VAL A 136 -6.54 14.65 7.05
CA VAL A 136 -6.55 14.85 5.59
C VAL A 136 -7.65 14.02 4.95
N LEU A 137 -7.71 12.71 5.24
CA LEU A 137 -8.73 11.83 4.69
C LEU A 137 -10.14 12.30 5.06
N ARG A 138 -10.40 12.61 6.34
CA ARG A 138 -11.71 13.10 6.83
C ARG A 138 -12.08 14.48 6.26
N GLY A 139 -11.10 15.31 5.91
CA GLY A 139 -11.27 16.64 5.31
C GLY A 139 -11.40 16.66 3.78
N LEU A 140 -11.48 15.51 3.10
CA LEU A 140 -11.64 15.46 1.64
C LEU A 140 -13.07 15.83 1.19
N GLU A 141 -13.31 17.14 1.10
CA GLU A 141 -14.52 17.72 0.51
C GLU A 141 -14.54 17.54 -1.02
N GLY A 142 -15.72 17.24 -1.57
CA GLY A 142 -15.87 17.06 -3.01
C GLY A 142 -15.26 15.75 -3.53
N GLY A 143 -15.12 15.69 -4.85
CA GLY A 143 -14.52 14.59 -5.61
C GLY A 143 -15.39 13.34 -5.73
N ARG A 144 -15.31 12.70 -6.89
CA ARG A 144 -16.09 11.50 -7.22
C ARG A 144 -15.49 10.19 -6.71
N SER A 145 -14.18 10.14 -6.45
CA SER A 145 -13.46 9.00 -5.87
C SER A 145 -12.26 9.46 -5.02
N VAL A 146 -11.67 8.54 -4.25
CA VAL A 146 -10.47 8.75 -3.43
C VAL A 146 -9.44 7.65 -3.70
N LEU A 147 -8.23 8.01 -4.08
CA LEU A 147 -7.05 7.15 -4.04
C LEU A 147 -6.26 7.46 -2.75
N PHE A 148 -6.13 6.48 -1.86
CA PHE A 148 -5.21 6.54 -0.72
C PHE A 148 -4.07 5.56 -0.96
N ALA A 149 -2.82 6.04 -0.94
CA ALA A 149 -1.66 5.20 -1.20
C ALA A 149 -0.55 5.49 -0.18
N ILE A 150 -0.16 4.46 0.58
CA ILE A 150 0.85 4.55 1.63
C ILE A 150 1.99 3.54 1.36
N TYR A 151 3.22 4.04 1.39
CA TYR A 151 4.43 3.23 1.40
C TYR A 151 5.12 3.44 2.75
N SER A 152 5.37 2.35 3.49
CA SER A 152 6.04 2.43 4.80
C SER A 152 6.71 1.11 5.22
N HIS A 153 7.17 1.07 6.46
CA HIS A 153 7.21 -0.17 7.24
C HIS A 153 5.87 -0.40 7.95
N GLY A 154 5.65 -1.62 8.42
CA GLY A 154 4.44 -1.99 9.15
C GLY A 154 4.61 -3.39 9.73
N TRP A 155 3.76 -3.71 10.71
CA TRP A 155 3.65 -5.04 11.29
C TRP A 155 2.35 -5.16 12.09
N SER A 156 2.33 -6.05 13.07
CA SER A 156 1.29 -6.14 14.08
C SER A 156 1.85 -6.49 15.45
N HIS A 157 1.14 -6.09 16.50
CA HIS A 157 1.39 -6.53 17.87
C HIS A 157 0.13 -7.15 18.47
N TYR A 158 0.25 -7.85 19.59
CA TYR A 158 -0.92 -8.38 20.29
C TYR A 158 -1.75 -7.24 20.90
N VAL A 159 -3.05 -7.45 21.15
CA VAL A 159 -3.91 -6.43 21.81
C VAL A 159 -3.59 -6.22 23.29
N MET A 160 -2.75 -7.07 23.87
CA MET A 160 -2.37 -7.14 25.29
C MET A 160 -0.89 -7.53 25.41
N GLU A 161 -0.30 -7.35 26.59
CA GLU A 161 1.05 -7.83 26.89
C GLU A 161 1.16 -9.36 26.73
N LYS A 162 2.35 -9.85 26.32
CA LYS A 162 2.56 -11.27 25.98
C LYS A 162 2.37 -12.22 27.16
N ASP A 163 2.58 -11.72 28.37
CA ASP A 163 2.45 -12.40 29.65
C ASP A 163 1.08 -12.19 30.33
N ASP A 164 0.15 -11.44 29.72
CA ASP A 164 -1.22 -11.31 30.21
C ASP A 164 -1.99 -12.65 30.10
N PRO A 165 -2.52 -13.21 31.21
CA PRO A 165 -3.36 -14.42 31.17
C PRO A 165 -4.63 -14.27 30.31
N ALA A 166 -5.14 -13.04 30.14
CA ALA A 166 -6.27 -12.75 29.25
C ALA A 166 -5.88 -12.96 27.78
N LEU A 167 -4.66 -12.58 27.37
CA LEU A 167 -4.17 -12.85 26.01
C LEU A 167 -4.04 -14.35 25.75
N SER A 168 -3.48 -15.11 26.69
CA SER A 168 -3.39 -16.57 26.59
C SER A 168 -4.79 -17.21 26.45
N THR A 169 -5.76 -16.73 27.23
CA THR A 169 -7.17 -17.15 27.13
C THR A 169 -7.77 -16.81 25.76
N LEU A 170 -7.47 -15.62 25.23
CA LEU A 170 -7.99 -15.13 23.95
C LEU A 170 -7.41 -15.92 22.77
N LEU A 171 -6.10 -16.22 22.78
CA LEU A 171 -5.42 -17.06 21.77
C LEU A 171 -5.91 -18.52 21.78
N ALA A 172 -6.22 -19.07 22.96
CA ALA A 172 -6.76 -20.41 23.11
C ALA A 172 -8.24 -20.56 22.70
N THR A 173 -8.98 -19.45 22.58
CA THR A 173 -10.42 -19.44 22.26
C THR A 173 -10.75 -18.78 20.90
N THR A 174 -9.84 -17.96 20.36
CA THR A 174 -9.97 -17.32 19.04
C THR A 174 -9.27 -18.19 17.98
N PRO A 175 -9.99 -18.70 16.97
CA PRO A 175 -9.35 -19.32 15.82
C PRO A 175 -8.46 -18.32 15.08
N CYS A 176 -7.28 -18.77 14.65
CA CYS A 176 -6.40 -17.98 13.79
C CYS A 176 -7.01 -17.88 12.38
N ASP A 177 -7.08 -16.67 11.82
CA ASP A 177 -7.70 -16.43 10.51
C ASP A 177 -6.91 -17.09 9.35
N LEU A 178 -5.62 -17.41 9.57
CA LEU A 178 -4.74 -18.06 8.57
C LEU A 178 -4.96 -19.59 8.46
N CYS A 179 -5.17 -20.28 9.58
CA CYS A 179 -5.23 -21.75 9.61
C CYS A 179 -6.58 -22.33 10.10
N GLY A 180 -7.41 -21.51 10.75
CA GLY A 180 -8.69 -21.92 11.33
C GLY A 180 -8.60 -22.67 12.66
N ASP A 181 -7.38 -22.90 13.19
CA ASP A 181 -7.13 -23.56 14.48
C ASP A 181 -6.83 -22.52 15.59
N VAL A 182 -7.05 -22.89 16.85
CA VAL A 182 -6.64 -22.09 18.03
C VAL A 182 -5.16 -22.34 18.35
N HIS A 183 -4.48 -21.34 18.92
CA HIS A 183 -3.03 -21.40 19.18
C HIS A 183 -2.75 -21.27 20.69
N MET A 184 -1.82 -22.08 21.22
CA MET A 184 -1.22 -21.84 22.54
C MET A 184 0.14 -21.15 22.35
N PRO A 185 0.51 -20.13 23.17
CA PRO A 185 1.78 -19.40 23.02
C PRO A 185 3.04 -20.27 23.03
N GLU A 186 3.00 -21.41 23.73
CA GLU A 186 4.15 -22.29 23.97
C GLU A 186 4.34 -23.39 22.93
N LEU A 187 3.40 -23.57 21.99
CA LEU A 187 3.46 -24.63 20.98
C LEU A 187 4.14 -24.13 19.70
N THR A 188 5.05 -24.94 19.16
CA THR A 188 5.82 -24.66 17.95
C THR A 188 4.94 -24.70 16.69
N TYR A 189 4.22 -23.61 16.42
CA TYR A 189 3.47 -23.42 15.18
C TYR A 189 4.35 -22.81 14.07
N ASN A 190 4.04 -23.17 12.82
CA ASN A 190 4.80 -22.73 11.64
C ASN A 190 4.51 -21.27 11.21
N HIS A 191 3.68 -20.55 11.95
CA HIS A 191 3.37 -19.13 11.73
C HIS A 191 2.89 -18.49 13.03
N GLU A 192 3.03 -17.16 13.14
CA GLU A 192 2.41 -16.41 14.22
C GLU A 192 0.87 -16.52 14.18
N HIS A 193 0.23 -16.47 15.34
CA HIS A 193 -1.23 -16.37 15.40
C HIS A 193 -1.67 -15.01 14.84
N SER A 194 -2.76 -15.01 14.07
CA SER A 194 -3.33 -13.80 13.47
C SER A 194 -4.85 -13.77 13.61
N SER A 195 -5.36 -12.78 14.33
CA SER A 195 -6.76 -12.36 14.25
C SER A 195 -6.89 -10.89 14.64
N THR A 196 -7.89 -10.18 14.09
CA THR A 196 -8.24 -8.82 14.54
C THR A 196 -8.95 -8.78 15.91
N LEU A 197 -9.09 -9.92 16.61
CA LEU A 197 -9.34 -9.91 18.06
C LEU A 197 -8.05 -9.88 18.88
N THR A 198 -7.00 -10.55 18.39
CA THR A 198 -5.79 -10.83 19.15
C THR A 198 -4.65 -9.89 18.81
N ARG A 199 -4.73 -9.18 17.67
CA ARG A 199 -3.68 -8.29 17.19
C ARG A 199 -4.21 -6.98 16.59
N GLU A 200 -3.43 -5.92 16.81
CA GLU A 200 -3.52 -4.66 16.09
C GLU A 200 -2.50 -4.63 14.96
N PHE A 201 -2.95 -4.31 13.75
CA PHE A 201 -2.12 -4.12 12.55
C PHE A 201 -1.92 -2.64 12.27
N TYR A 202 -0.70 -2.27 11.86
CA TYR A 202 -0.32 -0.88 11.71
C TYR A 202 0.73 -0.61 10.62
N ALA A 203 0.67 0.59 10.04
CA ALA A 203 1.79 1.20 9.34
C ALA A 203 2.62 2.05 10.33
N HIS A 204 3.94 2.03 10.19
CA HIS A 204 4.79 3.03 10.83
C HIS A 204 4.54 4.40 10.18
N MET A 205 4.61 5.44 11.01
CA MET A 205 4.74 6.83 10.61
C MET A 205 6.00 7.44 11.27
N PRO A 206 6.61 8.47 10.66
CA PRO A 206 7.86 9.03 11.17
C PRO A 206 7.73 9.68 12.55
N TYR A 207 6.69 10.49 12.71
CA TYR A 207 6.41 11.27 13.90
C TYR A 207 5.20 10.75 14.66
N ALA A 208 5.18 11.03 15.95
CA ALA A 208 4.05 10.70 16.79
C ALA A 208 2.88 11.64 16.50
N SER A 209 1.65 11.14 16.61
CA SER A 209 0.48 11.97 16.75
C SER A 209 0.67 12.94 17.94
N PRO A 210 0.30 14.23 17.79
CA PRO A 210 0.24 15.16 18.92
C PRO A 210 -0.97 14.89 19.83
N ASP A 211 -1.90 14.03 19.40
CA ASP A 211 -3.16 13.72 20.06
C ASP A 211 -3.28 12.21 20.33
N ASP A 212 -3.51 11.86 21.60
CA ASP A 212 -3.71 10.49 22.10
C ASP A 212 -5.21 10.09 22.04
N GLU A 213 -6.15 11.04 22.01
CA GLU A 213 -7.59 10.75 21.96
C GLU A 213 -7.96 9.99 20.68
N ALA A 214 -7.25 10.25 19.58
CA ALA A 214 -7.37 9.54 18.31
C ALA A 214 -7.00 8.04 18.36
N TYR A 215 -6.45 7.57 19.49
CA TYR A 215 -6.12 6.17 19.74
C TYR A 215 -7.09 5.48 20.70
N GLY A 216 -8.12 6.17 21.20
CA GLY A 216 -9.05 5.65 22.22
C GLY A 216 -9.84 4.37 21.85
N ALA A 217 -9.86 3.98 20.57
CA ALA A 217 -10.41 2.70 20.12
C ALA A 217 -9.38 1.54 20.08
N VAL A 218 -8.08 1.85 20.00
CA VAL A 218 -7.00 0.91 19.68
C VAL A 218 -6.42 0.25 20.93
N SER A 219 -6.05 -1.03 20.84
CA SER A 219 -5.44 -1.78 21.95
C SER A 219 -3.92 -1.54 22.05
N HIS A 220 -3.49 -0.29 22.29
CA HIS A 220 -2.09 0.14 22.09
C HIS A 220 -1.27 0.44 23.37
N SER A 221 -1.88 0.39 24.55
CA SER A 221 -1.31 0.94 25.81
C SER A 221 0.05 0.37 26.23
N HIS A 222 0.35 -0.87 25.86
CA HIS A 222 1.58 -1.59 26.18
C HIS A 222 2.69 -1.40 25.14
N MET A 223 2.43 -0.71 24.03
CA MET A 223 3.36 -0.61 22.91
C MET A 223 4.24 0.64 22.97
N PRO A 224 5.58 0.49 23.02
CA PRO A 224 6.46 1.63 22.84
C PRO A 224 6.23 2.23 21.45
N HIS A 225 6.06 3.55 21.43
CA HIS A 225 5.80 4.35 20.22
C HIS A 225 4.44 4.11 19.53
N ALA A 226 3.41 3.63 20.24
CA ALA A 226 2.03 3.52 19.72
C ALA A 226 1.55 4.74 18.92
N LEU A 227 1.83 5.96 19.40
CA LEU A 227 1.45 7.22 18.73
C LEU A 227 2.14 7.45 17.37
N LYS A 228 3.19 6.69 17.03
CA LYS A 228 3.82 6.70 15.71
C LYS A 228 3.17 5.71 14.73
N TYR A 229 2.15 4.97 15.15
CA TYR A 229 1.54 3.92 14.34
C TYR A 229 0.18 4.39 13.82
N LEU A 230 -0.06 4.14 12.54
CA LEU A 230 -1.36 4.35 11.89
C LEU A 230 -2.06 2.98 11.85
N TYR A 231 -3.06 2.81 12.71
CA TYR A 231 -3.72 1.52 12.94
C TYR A 231 -4.87 1.25 11.97
N PHE A 232 -5.12 -0.05 11.72
CA PHE A 232 -6.23 -0.46 10.83
C PHE A 232 -7.60 0.02 11.33
N GLN A 233 -7.80 0.13 12.65
CA GLN A 233 -9.05 0.59 13.24
C GLN A 233 -9.31 2.08 12.95
N GLN A 234 -8.28 2.93 13.09
CA GLN A 234 -8.36 4.37 12.79
C GLN A 234 -8.68 4.62 11.30
N LEU A 235 -8.11 3.79 10.41
CA LEU A 235 -8.46 3.80 8.99
C LEU A 235 -9.88 3.27 8.73
N PHE A 236 -10.29 2.18 9.38
CA PHE A 236 -11.67 1.66 9.29
C PHE A 236 -12.71 2.73 9.68
N GLU A 237 -12.54 3.41 10.82
CA GLU A 237 -13.41 4.52 11.24
C GLU A 237 -13.43 5.65 10.22
N THR A 238 -12.27 5.95 9.63
CA THR A 238 -12.13 7.01 8.62
C THR A 238 -12.85 6.64 7.31
N TYR A 239 -12.73 5.39 6.85
CA TYR A 239 -13.52 4.90 5.71
C TYR A 239 -15.01 4.85 6.02
N ALA A 240 -15.40 4.44 7.24
CA ALA A 240 -16.80 4.47 7.68
C ALA A 240 -17.38 5.88 7.60
N ALA A 241 -16.64 6.90 8.06
CA ALA A 241 -17.04 8.30 7.97
C ALA A 241 -17.15 8.79 6.51
N LEU A 242 -16.15 8.46 5.66
CA LEU A 242 -16.14 8.87 4.24
C LEU A 242 -17.27 8.25 3.42
N ILE A 243 -17.67 7.02 3.77
CA ILE A 243 -18.78 6.29 3.14
C ILE A 243 -20.12 6.72 3.74
N ALA A 244 -20.19 7.09 5.02
CA ALA A 244 -21.40 7.69 5.60
C ALA A 244 -21.74 9.05 4.96
N ASP A 245 -20.73 9.88 4.66
CA ASP A 245 -20.89 11.13 3.89
C ASP A 245 -21.30 10.86 2.44
N ARG A 246 -20.60 9.93 1.75
CA ARG A 246 -20.85 9.61 0.34
C ARG A 246 -20.87 8.09 0.08
N PRO A 247 -22.03 7.42 0.26
CA PRO A 247 -22.13 5.95 0.20
C PRO A 247 -21.67 5.30 -1.11
N ASN A 248 -21.64 6.05 -2.22
CA ASN A 248 -21.29 5.56 -3.55
C ASN A 248 -19.91 6.04 -4.04
N ARG A 249 -19.16 6.84 -3.27
CA ARG A 249 -17.84 7.37 -3.68
C ARG A 249 -16.80 6.24 -3.65
N PRO A 250 -16.20 5.82 -4.78
CA PRO A 250 -15.20 4.77 -4.77
C PRO A 250 -13.95 5.19 -4.01
N ILE A 251 -13.40 4.27 -3.22
CA ILE A 251 -12.14 4.43 -2.50
C ILE A 251 -11.20 3.31 -2.96
N VAL A 252 -10.01 3.67 -3.42
CA VAL A 252 -8.92 2.74 -3.76
C VAL A 252 -7.82 2.95 -2.72
N ALA A 253 -7.50 1.92 -1.95
CA ALA A 253 -6.48 1.95 -0.91
C ALA A 253 -5.30 1.04 -1.26
N LEU A 254 -4.10 1.60 -1.40
CA LEU A 254 -2.87 0.87 -1.72
C LEU A 254 -1.95 0.87 -0.48
N TYR A 255 -1.72 -0.30 0.10
CA TYR A 255 -0.86 -0.50 1.28
C TYR A 255 0.42 -1.23 0.88
N ASN A 256 1.56 -0.55 0.90
CA ASN A 256 2.86 -1.16 0.63
C ASN A 256 3.76 -1.17 1.88
N PHE A 257 3.66 -2.25 2.66
CA PHE A 257 4.48 -2.53 3.85
C PHE A 257 4.35 -4.00 4.29
N CYS A 258 5.18 -4.47 5.22
CA CYS A 258 5.07 -5.82 5.80
C CYS A 258 3.81 -5.96 6.67
N GLY A 259 3.12 -7.10 6.63
CA GLY A 259 1.85 -7.30 7.35
C GLY A 259 0.66 -6.52 6.79
N SER A 260 0.79 -5.92 5.59
CA SER A 260 -0.20 -4.98 5.03
C SER A 260 -1.58 -5.60 4.79
N GLY A 261 -1.67 -6.91 4.51
CA GLY A 261 -2.92 -7.68 4.49
C GLY A 261 -3.75 -7.57 5.78
N GLY A 262 -3.08 -7.29 6.91
CA GLY A 262 -3.71 -7.03 8.20
C GLY A 262 -4.66 -5.83 8.20
N MET A 263 -4.35 -4.82 7.38
CA MET A 263 -5.09 -3.57 7.31
C MET A 263 -6.48 -3.72 6.68
N THR A 264 -6.70 -4.75 5.86
CA THR A 264 -7.96 -4.99 5.14
C THR A 264 -8.83 -6.06 5.80
N LYS A 265 -8.36 -6.72 6.87
CA LYS A 265 -9.07 -7.82 7.56
C LYS A 265 -10.48 -7.48 8.05
N PHE A 266 -10.78 -6.20 8.28
CA PHE A 266 -12.15 -5.81 8.62
C PHE A 266 -13.15 -6.09 7.47
N LEU A 267 -12.72 -6.05 6.20
CA LEU A 267 -13.55 -6.34 5.02
C LEU A 267 -13.98 -7.82 4.92
N SER A 268 -13.13 -8.73 5.37
CA SER A 268 -13.39 -10.18 5.32
C SER A 268 -14.20 -10.68 6.51
N ARG A 269 -14.13 -9.96 7.64
CA ARG A 269 -14.64 -10.41 8.93
C ARG A 269 -16.16 -10.29 9.08
N GLU A 270 -16.80 -11.41 9.43
CA GLU A 270 -18.26 -11.52 9.51
C GLU A 270 -18.92 -10.53 10.48
N SER A 271 -18.29 -10.21 11.62
CA SER A 271 -18.83 -9.20 12.55
C SER A 271 -18.91 -7.82 11.90
N TYR A 272 -17.88 -7.42 11.14
CA TYR A 272 -17.85 -6.13 10.44
C TYR A 272 -18.83 -6.11 9.27
N ARG A 273 -18.95 -7.21 8.52
CA ARG A 273 -19.96 -7.36 7.46
C ARG A 273 -21.38 -7.22 8.01
N ARG A 274 -21.68 -7.91 9.11
CA ARG A 274 -23.02 -7.88 9.73
C ARG A 274 -23.39 -6.56 10.37
N TYR A 275 -22.45 -5.87 11.04
CA TYR A 275 -22.77 -4.65 11.80
C TYR A 275 -22.52 -3.34 11.02
N HIS A 276 -21.56 -3.31 10.09
CA HIS A 276 -21.19 -2.10 9.35
C HIS A 276 -21.40 -2.20 7.83
N GLY A 277 -21.85 -3.37 7.32
CA GLY A 277 -22.12 -3.55 5.90
C GLY A 277 -20.87 -3.49 5.01
N VAL A 278 -19.67 -3.79 5.55
CA VAL A 278 -18.40 -3.58 4.83
C VAL A 278 -18.29 -4.33 3.50
N SER A 279 -19.11 -5.38 3.29
CA SER A 279 -19.22 -6.11 2.03
C SER A 279 -19.90 -5.32 0.90
N THR A 280 -20.61 -4.22 1.22
CA THR A 280 -21.23 -3.32 0.22
C THR A 280 -20.53 -1.97 0.13
N TRP A 281 -19.44 -1.77 0.87
CA TRP A 281 -18.65 -0.54 0.79
C TRP A 281 -18.03 -0.39 -0.60
N PRO A 282 -17.94 0.82 -1.17
CA PRO A 282 -17.27 1.07 -2.44
C PRO A 282 -15.73 1.15 -2.25
N LEU A 283 -15.15 0.27 -1.44
CA LEU A 283 -13.73 0.27 -1.07
C LEU A 283 -12.99 -0.92 -1.71
N TYR A 284 -11.95 -0.62 -2.49
CA TYR A 284 -11.01 -1.58 -3.06
C TYR A 284 -9.66 -1.47 -2.37
N GLY A 285 -9.20 -2.53 -1.70
CA GLY A 285 -7.92 -2.57 -0.99
C GLY A 285 -6.90 -3.47 -1.70
N MET A 286 -5.71 -2.92 -1.99
CA MET A 286 -4.54 -3.63 -2.48
C MET A 286 -3.45 -3.65 -1.39
N THR A 287 -2.84 -4.82 -1.15
CA THR A 287 -1.81 -5.01 -0.13
C THR A 287 -0.58 -5.70 -0.72
N SER A 288 0.62 -5.26 -0.35
CA SER A 288 1.89 -5.80 -0.88
C SER A 288 2.39 -7.07 -0.18
N SER A 289 1.68 -7.52 0.86
CA SER A 289 2.02 -8.70 1.66
C SER A 289 0.77 -9.25 2.36
N GLY A 290 0.78 -10.55 2.70
CA GLY A 290 -0.19 -11.10 3.64
C GLY A 290 -0.08 -10.49 5.05
N GLU A 291 -1.07 -10.78 5.88
CA GLU A 291 -1.21 -10.22 7.23
C GLU A 291 -0.07 -10.53 8.20
N MET A 292 0.67 -11.64 8.01
CA MET A 292 1.84 -12.02 8.82
C MET A 292 3.09 -12.23 7.95
N GLU A 293 3.25 -11.43 6.89
CA GLU A 293 4.27 -11.65 5.86
C GLU A 293 5.11 -10.39 5.58
N SER A 294 6.34 -10.60 5.10
CA SER A 294 7.19 -9.53 4.60
C SER A 294 6.71 -9.05 3.23
N SER A 295 6.78 -7.74 2.98
CA SER A 295 6.65 -7.19 1.63
C SER A 295 7.98 -7.31 0.89
N ILE A 296 7.94 -7.74 -0.37
CA ILE A 296 9.04 -7.47 -1.31
C ILE A 296 8.79 -6.10 -1.97
N VAL A 297 9.84 -5.48 -2.48
CA VAL A 297 9.74 -4.27 -3.32
C VAL A 297 9.04 -4.57 -4.64
N GLY A 298 8.39 -3.56 -5.22
CA GLY A 298 7.97 -3.60 -6.63
C GLY A 298 6.49 -3.38 -6.85
N LEU A 299 5.59 -3.86 -5.99
CA LEU A 299 4.14 -3.77 -6.26
C LEU A 299 3.68 -2.31 -6.45
N PHE A 300 4.08 -1.43 -5.52
CA PHE A 300 3.74 0.00 -5.58
C PHE A 300 4.28 0.71 -6.84
N PRO A 301 5.58 0.66 -7.20
CA PRO A 301 6.04 1.27 -8.45
C PRO A 301 5.43 0.64 -9.70
N ILE A 302 5.23 -0.69 -9.75
CA ILE A 302 4.57 -1.35 -10.90
C ILE A 302 3.15 -0.80 -11.11
N TRP A 303 2.39 -0.55 -10.04
CA TRP A 303 1.06 0.05 -10.13
C TRP A 303 1.07 1.41 -10.82
N PHE A 304 1.98 2.31 -10.44
CA PHE A 304 2.08 3.63 -11.06
C PHE A 304 2.74 3.59 -12.45
N GLU A 305 3.67 2.67 -12.71
CA GLU A 305 4.24 2.44 -14.05
C GLU A 305 3.14 2.02 -15.06
N LEU A 306 2.26 1.09 -14.68
CA LEU A 306 1.18 0.62 -15.54
C LEU A 306 0.02 1.61 -15.66
N LEU A 307 -0.26 2.39 -14.60
CA LEU A 307 -1.20 3.51 -14.68
C LEU A 307 -0.70 4.60 -15.66
N ASP A 308 0.59 4.92 -15.64
CA ASP A 308 1.21 5.87 -16.58
C ASP A 308 1.17 5.37 -18.03
N ALA A 309 1.40 4.07 -18.25
CA ALA A 309 1.27 3.45 -19.57
C ALA A 309 -0.17 3.55 -20.09
N ALA A 310 -1.15 3.13 -19.29
CA ALA A 310 -2.57 3.20 -19.65
C ALA A 310 -3.04 4.65 -19.94
N ALA A 311 -2.47 5.63 -19.23
CA ALA A 311 -2.70 7.06 -19.49
C ALA A 311 -2.13 7.50 -20.85
N ARG A 312 -0.87 7.17 -21.14
CA ARG A 312 -0.19 7.54 -22.40
C ARG A 312 -0.81 6.87 -23.63
N GLU A 313 -1.35 5.67 -23.47
CA GLU A 313 -2.02 4.92 -24.54
C GLU A 313 -3.51 5.27 -24.71
N ALA A 314 -4.02 6.24 -23.93
CA ALA A 314 -5.45 6.60 -23.85
C ALA A 314 -6.37 5.39 -23.52
N ALA A 315 -5.82 4.38 -22.85
CA ALA A 315 -6.51 3.14 -22.50
C ALA A 315 -7.35 3.25 -21.21
N LEU A 316 -7.21 4.33 -20.43
CA LEU A 316 -7.95 4.53 -19.15
C LEU A 316 -9.47 4.33 -19.28
N ALA A 317 -10.06 4.70 -20.42
CA ALA A 317 -11.50 4.55 -20.69
C ALA A 317 -11.95 3.09 -20.85
N THR A 318 -11.04 2.19 -21.23
CA THR A 318 -11.32 0.76 -21.50
C THR A 318 -10.68 -0.19 -20.50
N THR A 319 -9.62 0.23 -19.80
CA THR A 319 -8.99 -0.52 -18.71
C THR A 319 -9.82 -0.37 -17.43
N THR A 320 -10.26 -1.47 -16.84
CA THR A 320 -10.89 -1.47 -15.52
C THR A 320 -9.84 -1.48 -14.40
N LEU A 321 -10.25 -1.14 -13.16
CA LEU A 321 -9.40 -1.30 -11.99
C LEU A 321 -8.92 -2.76 -11.81
N ALA A 322 -9.79 -3.73 -12.14
CA ALA A 322 -9.45 -5.15 -12.11
C ALA A 322 -8.42 -5.56 -13.17
N ASP A 323 -8.47 -4.98 -14.38
CA ASP A 323 -7.49 -5.26 -15.44
C ASP A 323 -6.12 -4.70 -15.09
N LEU A 324 -6.06 -3.46 -14.57
CA LEU A 324 -4.83 -2.87 -14.07
C LEU A 324 -4.23 -3.73 -12.95
N PHE A 325 -5.04 -4.21 -12.00
CA PHE A 325 -4.55 -5.10 -10.95
C PHE A 325 -3.96 -6.40 -11.50
N LYS A 326 -4.64 -7.09 -12.42
CA LYS A 326 -4.13 -8.33 -13.02
C LYS A 326 -2.80 -8.11 -13.74
N ALA A 327 -2.64 -6.98 -14.43
CA ALA A 327 -1.38 -6.61 -15.05
C ALA A 327 -0.27 -6.36 -14.01
N VAL A 328 -0.59 -5.67 -12.92
CA VAL A 328 0.34 -5.40 -11.80
C VAL A 328 0.78 -6.68 -11.10
N GLU A 329 -0.14 -7.60 -10.80
CA GLU A 329 0.18 -8.92 -10.23
C GLU A 329 1.07 -9.73 -11.17
N ALA A 330 0.74 -9.79 -12.46
CA ALA A 330 1.52 -10.50 -13.46
C ALA A 330 2.96 -9.96 -13.59
N THR A 331 3.11 -8.65 -13.72
CA THR A 331 4.43 -7.99 -13.76
C THR A 331 5.20 -8.15 -12.44
N TYR A 332 4.51 -8.15 -11.30
CA TYR A 332 5.14 -8.37 -9.99
C TYR A 332 5.69 -9.79 -9.86
N LEU A 333 4.93 -10.81 -10.28
CA LEU A 333 5.39 -12.21 -10.31
C LEU A 333 6.49 -12.46 -11.36
N GLU A 334 6.46 -11.75 -12.49
CA GLU A 334 7.52 -11.80 -13.51
C GLU A 334 8.84 -11.18 -13.02
N ARG A 335 8.77 -10.06 -12.28
CA ARG A 335 9.96 -9.39 -11.71
C ARG A 335 10.53 -10.06 -10.46
N ASN A 336 9.74 -10.88 -9.75
CA ASN A 336 10.13 -11.58 -8.52
C ASN A 336 9.92 -13.12 -8.65
N PRO A 337 10.58 -13.80 -9.61
CA PRO A 337 10.32 -15.21 -9.91
C PRO A 337 10.62 -16.15 -8.73
N GLU A 338 11.46 -15.75 -7.77
CA GLU A 338 11.75 -16.50 -6.53
C GLU A 338 10.50 -16.73 -5.65
N LEU A 339 9.51 -15.83 -5.68
CA LEU A 339 8.20 -16.02 -5.04
C LEU A 339 7.49 -17.29 -5.54
N VAL A 340 7.74 -17.65 -6.78
CA VAL A 340 7.11 -18.81 -7.45
C VAL A 340 7.76 -20.14 -7.04
N TRP A 341 8.92 -20.09 -6.37
CA TRP A 341 9.70 -21.26 -5.91
C TRP A 341 9.71 -21.43 -4.39
N GLN A 342 9.57 -20.34 -3.63
CA GLN A 342 9.50 -20.38 -2.17
C GLN A 342 8.07 -20.64 -1.67
N GLU A 343 7.55 -21.87 -1.88
CA GLU A 343 6.24 -22.33 -1.37
C GLU A 343 6.07 -22.24 0.16
N GLU A 344 7.11 -21.82 0.90
CA GLU A 344 7.16 -21.85 2.36
C GLU A 344 7.21 -20.49 3.08
N ILE A 345 7.51 -19.37 2.40
CA ILE A 345 7.90 -18.13 3.12
C ILE A 345 7.16 -16.84 2.70
N ILE A 346 6.76 -16.65 1.43
CA ILE A 346 6.22 -15.36 0.95
C ILE A 346 5.05 -15.58 -0.01
N SER A 347 3.88 -14.97 0.24
CA SER A 347 2.72 -15.10 -0.64
C SER A 347 2.62 -14.01 -1.71
N THR A 348 1.89 -14.34 -2.77
CA THR A 348 1.36 -13.43 -3.79
C THR A 348 0.61 -12.26 -3.14
N PRO A 349 0.67 -11.02 -3.68
CA PRO A 349 -0.09 -9.88 -3.16
C PRO A 349 -1.56 -10.20 -2.94
N CYS A 350 -2.00 -10.11 -1.68
CA CYS A 350 -3.34 -10.55 -1.29
C CYS A 350 -4.41 -9.56 -1.75
N ILE A 351 -5.18 -9.90 -2.78
CA ILE A 351 -6.51 -9.31 -2.96
C ILE A 351 -7.39 -9.86 -1.83
N SER A 352 -8.12 -8.98 -1.13
CA SER A 352 -9.11 -9.42 -0.13
C SER A 352 -10.33 -10.07 -0.78
N CYS A 353 -10.22 -11.34 -1.17
CA CYS A 353 -11.31 -12.12 -1.77
C CYS A 353 -12.54 -12.24 -0.83
N LEU A 354 -13.69 -11.72 -1.28
CA LEU A 354 -14.98 -11.95 -0.63
C LEU A 354 -15.61 -13.26 -1.16
N GLN A 355 -15.93 -14.21 -0.29
CA GLN A 355 -16.24 -15.62 -0.65
C GLN A 355 -14.98 -16.35 -1.15
N PHE A 356 -14.63 -17.55 -0.68
CA PHE A 356 -15.36 -18.52 0.14
C PHE A 356 -14.58 -18.83 1.44
N GLN A 357 -15.23 -19.52 2.39
CA GLN A 357 -14.53 -20.24 3.47
C GLN A 357 -15.17 -21.62 3.65
N GLY A 358 -14.50 -22.66 3.17
CA GLY A 358 -14.94 -24.06 3.26
C GLY A 358 -13.77 -24.95 3.70
N LYS A 359 -13.93 -25.64 4.84
CA LYS A 359 -12.85 -26.35 5.53
C LYS A 359 -12.28 -27.53 4.73
N THR A 360 -10.98 -27.53 4.44
CA THR A 360 -10.14 -28.74 4.40
C THR A 360 -8.69 -28.40 4.81
N ARG A 361 -8.01 -29.37 5.43
CA ARG A 361 -6.66 -29.20 6.00
C ARG A 361 -5.57 -29.30 4.92
N PHE A 362 -4.51 -28.49 5.10
CA PHE A 362 -3.24 -28.47 4.35
C PHE A 362 -3.29 -27.94 2.90
N LYS A 363 -2.96 -26.64 2.73
CA LYS A 363 -1.84 -26.17 1.87
C LYS A 363 -1.60 -24.66 2.03
N ARG A 364 -0.33 -24.23 1.92
CA ARG A 364 0.16 -22.90 2.28
C ARG A 364 0.08 -21.93 1.10
N LEU A 365 -0.99 -21.15 1.15
CA LEU A 365 -1.22 -19.80 0.65
C LEU A 365 -2.48 -19.35 1.44
N CYS A 366 -3.18 -18.28 1.07
CA CYS A 366 -4.63 -18.30 1.27
C CYS A 366 -5.14 -19.59 0.57
N SER A 367 -5.51 -20.62 1.33
CA SER A 367 -5.62 -21.99 0.79
C SER A 367 -6.70 -22.12 -0.28
N GLN A 368 -7.70 -21.26 -0.22
CA GLN A 368 -8.77 -21.16 -1.21
C GLN A 368 -8.36 -20.31 -2.43
N CYS A 369 -7.59 -19.23 -2.21
CA CYS A 369 -7.03 -18.41 -3.29
C CYS A 369 -6.12 -19.24 -4.21
N TYR A 370 -5.24 -20.08 -3.65
CA TYR A 370 -4.40 -20.97 -4.45
C TYR A 370 -5.19 -22.06 -5.17
N VAL A 371 -6.19 -22.67 -4.52
CA VAL A 371 -7.00 -23.72 -5.17
C VAL A 371 -7.84 -23.14 -6.30
N GLN A 372 -8.54 -22.02 -6.09
CA GLN A 372 -9.32 -21.34 -7.13
C GLN A 372 -8.42 -20.79 -8.23
N TYR A 373 -7.30 -20.14 -7.91
CA TYR A 373 -6.27 -19.80 -8.89
C TYR A 373 -5.70 -21.04 -9.60
N SER A 374 -5.72 -22.22 -8.98
CA SER A 374 -5.26 -23.47 -9.61
C SER A 374 -6.31 -24.18 -10.48
N GLU A 375 -7.57 -23.75 -10.41
CA GLU A 375 -8.73 -24.33 -11.09
C GLU A 375 -9.36 -23.35 -12.12
N ASP A 376 -9.11 -22.04 -11.98
CA ASP A 376 -9.51 -21.00 -12.93
C ASP A 376 -8.84 -21.22 -14.30
N PRO A 377 -9.59 -21.44 -15.39
CA PRO A 377 -9.03 -21.60 -16.73
C PRO A 377 -8.50 -20.29 -17.32
N SER A 378 -8.85 -19.13 -16.74
CA SER A 378 -8.33 -17.80 -17.10
C SER A 378 -7.09 -17.39 -16.30
N ARG A 379 -6.63 -18.23 -15.37
CA ARG A 379 -5.36 -18.02 -14.67
C ARG A 379 -4.21 -17.83 -15.64
N PHE A 380 -3.22 -17.07 -15.21
CA PHE A 380 -1.88 -17.18 -15.75
C PHE A 380 -1.38 -18.62 -15.59
N ASP A 381 -1.07 -19.30 -16.71
CA ASP A 381 -0.42 -20.60 -16.63
C ASP A 381 0.97 -20.42 -16.02
N MET A 382 1.08 -20.68 -14.71
CA MET A 382 2.34 -20.57 -13.99
C MET A 382 3.41 -21.51 -14.53
N ARG A 383 3.08 -22.57 -15.27
CA ARG A 383 4.08 -23.37 -15.99
C ARG A 383 4.58 -22.64 -17.23
N ALA A 384 3.71 -21.97 -17.98
CA ALA A 384 4.11 -21.11 -19.11
C ALA A 384 4.89 -19.88 -18.63
N LEU A 385 4.51 -19.25 -17.52
CA LEU A 385 5.24 -18.13 -16.91
C LEU A 385 6.61 -18.57 -16.38
N ARG A 386 6.69 -19.70 -15.66
CA ARG A 386 7.97 -20.36 -15.31
C ARG A 386 8.80 -20.64 -16.57
N ALA A 387 8.21 -21.19 -17.63
CA ALA A 387 8.91 -21.48 -18.88
C ALA A 387 9.40 -20.21 -19.61
N ARG A 388 8.64 -19.10 -19.58
CA ARG A 388 9.06 -17.80 -20.13
C ARG A 388 10.19 -17.19 -19.31
N ALA A 389 10.10 -17.18 -17.99
CA ALA A 389 11.15 -16.70 -17.09
C ALA A 389 12.44 -17.53 -17.24
N HIS A 390 12.34 -18.86 -17.37
CA HIS A 390 13.49 -19.72 -17.66
C HIS A 390 14.06 -19.51 -19.07
N GLY A 391 13.21 -19.30 -20.07
CA GLY A 391 13.64 -19.00 -21.44
C GLY A 391 14.38 -17.66 -21.54
N ALA A 392 13.87 -16.62 -20.87
CA ALA A 392 14.51 -15.31 -20.78
C ALA A 392 15.90 -15.36 -20.12
N GLY A 393 16.15 -16.34 -19.25
CA GLY A 393 17.47 -16.61 -18.65
C GLY A 393 18.53 -17.16 -19.62
N GLN A 394 18.19 -17.45 -20.88
CA GLN A 394 19.11 -17.96 -21.91
C GLN A 394 19.15 -17.11 -23.20
N VAL A 395 18.47 -15.97 -23.26
CA VAL A 395 18.53 -15.10 -24.45
C VAL A 395 19.70 -14.13 -24.35
N ASP A 396 20.62 -14.23 -25.31
CA ASP A 396 21.73 -13.31 -25.49
C ASP A 396 21.22 -11.88 -25.74
N ARG A 397 21.92 -10.85 -25.26
CA ARG A 397 21.42 -9.46 -25.28
C ARG A 397 21.55 -8.81 -26.67
N ALA A 398 20.72 -9.23 -27.62
CA ALA A 398 20.45 -8.53 -28.87
C ALA A 398 19.08 -8.92 -29.44
N SER A 399 18.28 -7.92 -29.86
CA SER A 399 16.95 -8.04 -30.54
C SER A 399 15.87 -8.83 -29.77
N ASP A 400 14.66 -8.33 -29.51
CA ASP A 400 13.76 -7.64 -30.46
C ASP A 400 12.71 -6.74 -29.77
N GLU A 401 12.18 -5.79 -30.54
CA GLU A 401 10.93 -5.09 -30.25
C GLU A 401 9.70 -5.89 -30.77
N VAL A 402 8.51 -5.52 -30.31
CA VAL A 402 7.18 -5.87 -30.88
C VAL A 402 6.75 -7.35 -30.80
N SER A 403 5.97 -7.69 -29.75
CA SER A 403 4.71 -8.44 -29.91
C SER A 403 3.94 -8.53 -28.57
N SER A 404 2.96 -7.63 -28.35
CA SER A 404 2.02 -7.74 -27.22
C SER A 404 0.66 -7.09 -27.50
N ILE A 405 0.08 -7.35 -28.67
CA ILE A 405 -1.32 -7.01 -28.98
C ILE A 405 -2.00 -8.24 -29.60
N ALA A 406 -2.51 -9.15 -28.74
CA ALA A 406 -3.64 -10.07 -29.01
C ALA A 406 -3.81 -11.13 -27.90
N TYR A 407 -4.36 -10.76 -26.74
CA TYR A 407 -5.13 -11.73 -25.94
C TYR A 407 -6.17 -11.02 -25.07
N ASN A 408 -7.37 -10.83 -25.61
CA ASN A 408 -8.48 -10.25 -24.88
C ASN A 408 -9.80 -10.85 -25.39
N GLN A 409 -10.40 -11.78 -24.62
CA GLN A 409 -11.83 -12.14 -24.56
C GLN A 409 -12.05 -13.47 -23.82
N GLN A 410 -12.28 -13.42 -22.50
CA GLN A 410 -13.35 -14.15 -21.78
C GLN A 410 -13.37 -13.81 -20.27
N ILE A 411 -14.53 -14.03 -19.63
CA ILE A 411 -15.07 -13.20 -18.52
C ILE A 411 -16.13 -14.02 -17.74
N HIS A 412 -16.37 -13.92 -16.43
CA HIS A 412 -15.71 -13.30 -15.25
C HIS A 412 -15.93 -14.27 -14.05
N GLN A 413 -15.13 -14.17 -12.96
CA GLN A 413 -15.65 -13.92 -11.59
C GLN A 413 -14.53 -13.62 -10.57
N VAL A 414 -14.45 -12.36 -10.12
CA VAL A 414 -13.64 -11.89 -8.99
C VAL A 414 -14.58 -11.13 -8.06
N VAL A 415 -14.57 -11.42 -6.76
CA VAL A 415 -15.46 -10.74 -5.80
C VAL A 415 -14.72 -9.62 -5.08
N ALA A 416 -14.63 -8.49 -5.78
CA ALA A 416 -14.65 -7.18 -5.13
C ALA A 416 -16.10 -6.80 -4.76
N ASN A 417 -16.35 -5.55 -4.35
CA ASN A 417 -17.63 -4.94 -4.73
C ASN A 417 -17.58 -4.77 -6.26
N PRO A 418 -18.37 -5.51 -7.07
CA PRO A 418 -18.18 -5.57 -8.52
C PRO A 418 -18.27 -4.18 -9.16
N THR A 419 -19.13 -3.31 -8.61
CA THR A 419 -19.30 -1.94 -9.09
C THR A 419 -18.01 -1.11 -9.10
N VAL A 420 -17.02 -1.41 -8.23
CA VAL A 420 -15.74 -0.67 -8.15
C VAL A 420 -14.63 -1.35 -8.93
N ALA A 421 -14.61 -2.69 -8.98
CA ALA A 421 -13.65 -3.43 -9.80
C ALA A 421 -13.89 -3.24 -11.30
N ASP A 422 -15.16 -3.16 -11.70
CA ASP A 422 -15.59 -2.93 -13.07
C ASP A 422 -15.60 -1.44 -13.47
N CYS A 423 -15.25 -0.51 -12.55
CA CYS A 423 -15.01 0.89 -12.91
C CYS A 423 -13.83 0.99 -13.90
N SER A 424 -14.01 1.76 -14.97
CA SER A 424 -12.90 2.22 -15.80
C SER A 424 -11.96 3.11 -14.98
N LEU A 425 -10.66 3.06 -15.30
CA LEU A 425 -9.70 4.01 -14.72
C LEU A 425 -10.05 5.45 -15.07
N ASP A 426 -10.68 5.68 -16.21
CA ASP A 426 -11.24 6.98 -16.63
C ASP A 426 -12.25 7.52 -15.60
N ALA A 427 -13.23 6.71 -15.18
CA ALA A 427 -14.16 7.08 -14.09
C ALA A 427 -13.46 7.34 -12.74
N LEU A 428 -12.25 6.79 -12.55
CA LEU A 428 -11.44 7.03 -11.35
C LEU A 428 -10.49 8.24 -11.47
N PHE A 429 -10.08 8.66 -12.68
CA PHE A 429 -8.95 9.60 -12.87
C PHE A 429 -9.14 10.75 -13.89
N VAL A 430 -10.03 10.65 -14.88
CA VAL A 430 -10.18 11.64 -15.98
C VAL A 430 -11.50 12.43 -15.88
N PRO A 431 -11.50 13.78 -15.84
CA PRO A 431 -12.70 14.60 -15.64
C PRO A 431 -13.87 14.25 -16.56
#